data_AF-A0A1Q7SRZ0-F1
#
_entry.id   AF-A0A1Q7SRZ0-F1
#
_cell.length_a   1.000
_cell.length_b   1.000
_cell.length_c   1.000
_cell.angle_alpha   90.00
_cell.angle_beta   90.00
_cell.angle_gamma   90.00
#
_symmetry.space_group_name_H-M   'P 1'
#
loop_
_entity.id
_entity.type
_entity.pdbx_description
1 polymer ?
#
loop_
_entity_poly.entity_id
_entity_poly.type
_entity_poly.pdbx_seq_one_letter_code
_entity_poly.pdbx_strand_id
1 'polypeptide(L)'
;MTSQTFSDSFSANLLRVVHTVFRFPSLKITAEIVMLIMISTGSWIIPHAQSSTASPITTILTGLSFPLSLKSAPDGRIFFNEKNTGNIRVIEQNGTLLPTPFATISPIFTDGESGLLGLALDPSFPSNGYLYVYYAYRDSQSYTHGHIVRYTATGNMGTSPTSIFDVVSGAPNTPPYHNGGYIKFGPDGKLYAQVGEFHQGSPAQDPSSTTGKMLRMNSNGSVPSDNPFPGSLVYALGIRNAFGFDFDASNGRLIATEAGPSTDDEINIIVKGGNYGWPTCLGVCHNPSFKDPIVNFNPVVTPTGIATVAPNVYYFGEWNTGNLERLELSTNGSVVSMSQVYTQSGGIIAVEMGPNGKLYFTSPNGVYAYDIQSPVSAMPDSISAFLAIIAAIIATAVLGYLAIRYRGRHSVQPVVRI
;
A
#
# COMPACT_ATOMS: atom_id res chain seq x y z
N MET A 1 -7.02 11.74 -30.51
CA MET A 1 -8.19 12.51 -31.00
C MET A 1 -9.04 12.86 -29.79
N THR A 2 -9.27 14.16 -29.56
CA THR A 2 -9.69 14.75 -28.29
C THR A 2 -11.20 14.60 -28.02
N SER A 3 -11.54 14.41 -26.75
CA SER A 3 -12.90 14.28 -26.16
C SER A 3 -13.84 15.47 -26.44
N GLN A 4 -13.31 16.59 -26.94
CA GLN A 4 -14.06 17.78 -27.33
C GLN A 4 -14.96 17.54 -28.56
N THR A 5 -14.53 16.68 -29.50
CA THR A 5 -15.28 16.45 -30.74
C THR A 5 -16.57 15.63 -30.55
N PHE A 6 -16.64 14.81 -29.49
CA PHE A 6 -17.84 14.01 -29.19
C PHE A 6 -18.94 14.85 -28.52
N SER A 7 -18.55 15.76 -27.61
CA SER A 7 -19.42 16.75 -26.94
C SER A 7 -20.14 17.67 -27.93
N ASP A 8 -19.41 18.16 -28.93
CA ASP A 8 -19.94 19.15 -29.87
C ASP A 8 -20.87 18.53 -30.92
N SER A 9 -20.64 17.26 -31.29
CA SER A 9 -21.57 16.52 -32.18
C SER A 9 -22.87 16.11 -31.48
N PHE A 10 -22.82 15.86 -30.16
CA PHE A 10 -23.98 15.45 -29.37
C PHE A 10 -24.90 16.63 -29.05
N SER A 11 -24.33 17.78 -28.69
CA SER A 11 -25.07 19.03 -28.44
C SER A 11 -25.76 19.56 -29.70
N ALA A 12 -25.11 19.47 -30.88
CA ALA A 12 -25.70 19.88 -32.15
C ALA A 12 -26.88 19.00 -32.60
N ASN A 13 -26.81 17.68 -32.33
CA ASN A 13 -27.90 16.76 -32.63
C ASN A 13 -29.07 16.89 -31.65
N LEU A 14 -28.80 17.15 -30.37
CA LEU A 14 -29.85 17.42 -29.37
C LEU A 14 -30.62 18.71 -29.72
N LEU A 15 -29.93 19.80 -30.10
CA LEU A 15 -30.58 21.04 -30.52
C LEU A 15 -31.43 20.88 -31.80
N ARG A 16 -31.01 20.03 -32.76
CA ARG A 16 -31.80 19.75 -33.97
C ARG A 16 -33.07 18.95 -33.69
N VAL A 17 -33.02 18.00 -32.75
CA VAL A 17 -34.20 17.26 -32.28
C VAL A 17 -35.17 18.22 -31.58
N VAL A 18 -34.66 19.06 -30.67
CA VAL A 18 -35.46 20.07 -29.97
C VAL A 18 -36.15 21.03 -30.95
N HIS A 19 -35.43 21.57 -31.95
CA HIS A 19 -36.03 22.45 -32.96
C HIS A 19 -37.08 21.80 -33.86
N THR A 20 -36.99 20.49 -34.09
CA THR A 20 -37.95 19.77 -34.94
C THR A 20 -39.27 19.50 -34.21
N VAL A 21 -39.22 19.27 -32.90
CA VAL A 21 -40.42 19.06 -32.06
C VAL A 21 -41.26 20.34 -31.92
N PHE A 22 -40.66 21.53 -32.00
CA PHE A 22 -41.36 22.81 -31.80
C PHE A 22 -42.13 23.37 -33.02
N ARG A 23 -42.14 22.69 -34.18
CA ARG A 23 -42.84 23.17 -35.40
C ARG A 23 -44.32 22.81 -35.51
N PHE A 24 -44.87 22.00 -34.61
CA PHE A 24 -46.29 21.59 -34.66
C PHE A 24 -47.06 22.11 -33.43
N PRO A 25 -48.03 23.05 -33.58
CA PRO A 25 -48.73 23.68 -32.46
C PRO A 25 -49.52 22.69 -31.59
N SER A 26 -50.00 21.58 -32.17
CA SER A 26 -50.76 20.53 -31.46
C SER A 26 -49.91 19.56 -30.64
N LEU A 27 -48.57 19.60 -30.74
CA LEU A 27 -47.65 18.81 -29.91
C LEU A 27 -47.10 19.58 -28.69
N LYS A 28 -47.29 20.91 -28.63
CA LYS A 28 -46.77 21.72 -27.51
C LYS A 28 -47.43 21.37 -26.17
N ILE A 29 -48.74 21.13 -26.17
CA ILE A 29 -49.51 20.82 -24.96
C ILE A 29 -49.17 19.42 -24.43
N THR A 30 -48.82 18.47 -25.30
CA THR A 30 -48.42 17.11 -24.87
C THR A 30 -46.98 17.04 -24.37
N ALA A 31 -46.06 17.83 -24.95
CA ALA A 31 -44.69 17.94 -24.46
C ALA A 31 -44.62 18.59 -23.07
N GLU A 32 -45.38 19.66 -22.82
CA GLU A 32 -45.41 20.32 -21.50
C GLU A 32 -46.06 19.46 -20.42
N ILE A 33 -47.12 18.68 -20.74
CA ILE A 33 -47.75 17.76 -19.79
C ILE A 33 -46.84 16.56 -19.47
N VAL A 34 -46.10 16.03 -20.45
CA VAL A 34 -45.10 14.96 -20.20
C VAL A 34 -43.93 15.49 -19.38
N MET A 35 -43.51 16.74 -19.59
CA MET A 35 -42.46 17.39 -18.80
C MET A 35 -42.93 17.67 -17.35
N LEU A 36 -44.20 18.04 -17.14
CA LEU A 36 -44.77 18.19 -15.79
C LEU A 36 -44.95 16.86 -15.05
N ILE A 37 -45.31 15.77 -15.75
CA ILE A 37 -45.41 14.42 -15.15
C ILE A 37 -44.01 13.85 -14.83
N MET A 38 -43.00 14.17 -15.63
CA MET A 38 -41.59 13.86 -15.33
C MET A 38 -41.07 14.60 -14.09
N ILE A 39 -41.55 15.83 -13.85
CA ILE A 39 -41.21 16.61 -12.65
C ILE A 39 -42.00 16.13 -11.42
N SER A 40 -43.22 15.58 -11.57
CA SER A 40 -44.04 15.13 -10.44
C SER A 40 -43.85 13.67 -10.03
N THR A 41 -43.24 12.82 -10.88
CA THR A 41 -42.89 11.43 -10.56
C THR A 41 -41.42 11.25 -10.14
N GLY A 42 -40.60 12.29 -10.27
CA GLY A 42 -39.18 12.31 -9.86
C GLY A 42 -38.91 12.39 -8.35
N SER A 43 -39.95 12.39 -7.50
CA SER A 43 -39.81 12.50 -6.04
C SER A 43 -40.46 11.33 -5.31
N TRP A 44 -40.24 10.10 -5.80
CA TRP A 44 -40.09 8.96 -4.89
C TRP A 44 -38.62 8.60 -4.92
N ILE A 45 -37.81 9.40 -4.21
CA ILE A 45 -36.54 8.91 -3.68
C ILE A 45 -36.95 7.79 -2.74
N ILE A 46 -37.02 6.55 -3.22
CA ILE A 46 -36.82 5.41 -2.33
C ILE A 46 -35.46 5.73 -1.72
N PRO A 47 -35.38 5.99 -0.40
CA PRO A 47 -34.08 6.00 0.24
C PRO A 47 -33.58 4.59 0.01
N HIS A 48 -32.73 4.40 -1.00
CA HIS A 48 -31.78 3.32 -0.92
C HIS A 48 -31.06 3.67 0.37
N ALA A 49 -31.36 2.92 1.42
CA ALA A 49 -30.49 2.88 2.57
C ALA A 49 -29.12 2.60 1.95
N GLN A 50 -28.30 3.65 1.85
CA GLN A 50 -26.88 3.44 1.73
C GLN A 50 -26.60 2.69 3.01
N SER A 51 -26.47 1.36 2.90
CA SER A 51 -25.85 0.57 3.94
C SER A 51 -24.58 1.33 4.24
N SER A 52 -24.54 2.04 5.37
CA SER A 52 -23.33 2.68 5.84
C SER A 52 -22.43 1.53 6.23
N THR A 53 -21.76 0.93 5.25
CA THR A 53 -20.70 -0.03 5.49
C THR A 53 -19.72 0.74 6.36
N ALA A 54 -19.61 0.32 7.62
CA ALA A 54 -18.65 0.90 8.55
C ALA A 54 -17.30 0.97 7.82
N SER A 55 -16.57 2.08 7.99
CA SER A 55 -15.25 2.21 7.40
C SER A 55 -14.43 0.98 7.76
N PRO A 56 -13.75 0.32 6.80
CA PRO A 56 -12.90 -0.82 7.11
C PRO A 56 -11.68 -0.41 7.97
N ILE A 57 -11.51 0.88 8.24
CA ILE A 57 -10.41 1.46 9.01
C ILE A 57 -10.85 1.80 10.43
N THR A 58 -10.07 1.34 11.39
CA THR A 58 -10.08 1.80 12.77
C THR A 58 -8.82 2.60 13.06
N THR A 59 -8.96 3.86 13.48
CA THR A 59 -7.85 4.64 14.02
C THR A 59 -7.47 4.11 15.40
N ILE A 60 -6.20 3.71 15.59
CA ILE A 60 -5.70 3.22 16.88
C ILE A 60 -5.15 4.39 17.69
N LEU A 61 -4.20 5.12 17.12
CA LEU A 61 -3.57 6.29 17.74
C LEU A 61 -3.21 7.34 16.69
N THR A 62 -3.24 8.61 17.07
CA THR A 62 -2.80 9.77 16.27
C THR A 62 -1.96 10.72 17.13
N GLY A 63 -1.26 11.67 16.50
CA GLY A 63 -0.38 12.59 17.22
C GLY A 63 0.98 11.96 17.56
N LEU A 64 1.37 10.92 16.81
CA LEU A 64 2.63 10.20 17.01
C LEU A 64 3.77 10.85 16.22
N SER A 65 5.00 10.68 16.69
CA SER A 65 6.18 11.28 16.05
C SER A 65 6.78 10.38 14.96
N PHE A 66 6.13 10.33 13.79
CA PHE A 66 6.56 9.53 12.63
C PHE A 66 6.74 8.03 12.98
N PRO A 67 5.64 7.32 13.30
CA PRO A 67 5.69 5.88 13.57
C PRO A 67 6.06 5.11 12.30
N LEU A 68 7.17 4.37 12.33
CA LEU A 68 7.75 3.79 11.10
C LEU A 68 7.53 2.28 11.00
N SER A 69 7.97 1.48 11.98
CA SER A 69 7.70 0.04 12.04
C SER A 69 6.88 -0.32 13.27
N LEU A 70 6.12 -1.42 13.19
CA LEU A 70 5.36 -1.99 14.30
C LEU A 70 5.42 -3.52 14.29
N LYS A 71 5.31 -4.12 15.48
CA LYS A 71 5.15 -5.57 15.68
C LYS A 71 4.21 -5.84 16.85
N SER A 72 3.26 -6.74 16.63
CA SER A 72 2.39 -7.25 17.69
C SER A 72 3.07 -8.40 18.41
N ALA A 73 3.20 -8.31 19.73
CA ALA A 73 3.68 -9.39 20.57
C ALA A 73 2.54 -10.38 20.90
N PRO A 74 2.85 -11.66 21.16
CA PRO A 74 1.84 -12.66 21.54
C PRO A 74 1.07 -12.34 22.83
N ASP A 75 1.62 -11.47 23.68
CA ASP A 75 0.97 -10.99 24.91
C ASP A 75 -0.03 -9.84 24.66
N GLY A 76 -0.26 -9.45 23.40
CA GLY A 76 -1.22 -8.43 23.01
C GLY A 76 -0.67 -7.00 22.96
N ARG A 77 0.58 -6.77 23.37
CA ARG A 77 1.24 -5.47 23.20
C ARG A 77 1.61 -5.23 21.75
N ILE A 78 1.53 -3.98 21.30
CA ILE A 78 2.09 -3.54 20.02
C ILE A 78 3.30 -2.67 20.31
N PHE A 79 4.46 -3.11 19.84
CA PHE A 79 5.68 -2.31 19.84
C PHE A 79 5.76 -1.55 18.53
N PHE A 80 6.10 -0.26 18.59
CA PHE A 80 6.38 0.54 17.40
C PHE A 80 7.52 1.51 17.68
N ASN A 81 8.19 1.99 16.64
CA ASN A 81 9.22 3.00 16.78
C ASN A 81 8.82 4.34 16.17
N GLU A 82 9.31 5.41 16.79
CA GLU A 82 9.21 6.79 16.31
C GLU A 82 10.55 7.21 15.68
N LYS A 83 10.56 7.44 14.35
CA LYS A 83 11.79 7.73 13.58
C LYS A 83 12.60 8.88 14.18
N ASN A 84 11.93 9.97 14.52
CA ASN A 84 12.56 11.25 14.83
C ASN A 84 12.90 11.43 16.31
N THR A 85 12.30 10.65 17.22
CA THR A 85 12.57 10.75 18.66
C THR A 85 13.55 9.68 19.15
N GLY A 86 13.76 8.62 18.37
CA GLY A 86 14.54 7.46 18.78
C GLY A 86 13.82 6.58 19.79
N ASN A 87 12.52 6.82 20.04
CA ASN A 87 11.75 6.06 21.01
C ASN A 87 11.19 4.77 20.41
N ILE A 88 11.31 3.70 21.20
CA ILE A 88 10.54 2.47 21.05
C ILE A 88 9.35 2.59 22.00
N ARG A 89 8.14 2.53 21.48
CA ARG A 89 6.88 2.79 22.19
C ARG A 89 6.05 1.52 22.29
N VAL A 90 5.12 1.51 23.24
CA VAL A 90 4.24 0.36 23.51
C VAL A 90 2.80 0.83 23.55
N ILE A 91 1.95 0.16 22.79
CA ILE A 91 0.49 0.22 22.92
C ILE A 91 0.05 -1.05 23.65
N GLU A 92 -0.68 -0.91 24.74
CA GLU A 92 -1.27 -2.05 25.45
C GLU A 92 -2.46 -2.63 24.70
N GLN A 93 -2.88 -3.85 25.07
CA GLN A 93 -3.98 -4.56 24.43
C GLN A 93 -5.31 -3.77 24.42
N ASN A 94 -5.51 -2.89 25.41
CA ASN A 94 -6.68 -2.01 25.49
C ASN A 94 -6.60 -0.76 24.58
N GLY A 95 -5.51 -0.61 23.80
CA GLY A 95 -5.26 0.55 22.93
C GLY A 95 -4.54 1.71 23.61
N THR A 96 -4.17 1.61 24.89
CA THR A 96 -3.51 2.69 25.63
C THR A 96 -2.04 2.80 25.25
N LEU A 97 -1.60 4.00 24.86
CA LEU A 97 -0.18 4.31 24.70
C LEU A 97 0.49 4.46 26.06
N LEU A 98 1.54 3.69 26.32
CA LEU A 98 2.31 3.87 27.55
C LEU A 98 3.07 5.21 27.54
N PRO A 99 3.09 5.94 28.67
CA PRO A 99 3.74 7.24 28.76
C PRO A 99 5.27 7.13 28.68
N THR A 100 5.85 6.08 29.26
CA THR A 100 7.28 5.81 29.22
C THR A 100 7.62 4.96 27.99
N PRO A 101 8.60 5.35 27.16
CA PRO A 101 9.12 4.50 26.10
C PRO A 101 9.67 3.18 26.65
N PHE A 102 9.55 2.10 25.87
CA PHE A 102 10.22 0.83 26.16
C PHE A 102 11.73 1.03 26.26
N ALA A 103 12.32 1.69 25.27
CA ALA A 103 13.70 2.14 25.28
C ALA A 103 13.83 3.34 24.33
N THR A 104 14.92 4.10 24.50
CA THR A 104 15.21 5.26 23.65
C THR A 104 16.65 5.15 23.16
N ILE A 105 16.86 5.33 21.86
CA ILE A 105 18.18 5.52 21.26
C ILE A 105 18.46 7.01 21.26
N SER A 106 19.51 7.43 21.99
CA SER A 106 19.89 8.83 22.11
C SER A 106 21.42 8.96 22.17
N PRO A 107 22.02 9.87 21.39
CA PRO A 107 21.38 10.72 20.36
C PRO A 107 20.89 9.90 19.15
N ILE A 108 19.91 10.42 18.41
CA ILE A 108 19.42 9.83 17.16
C ILE A 108 19.67 10.79 16.00
N PHE A 109 20.16 10.26 14.86
CA PHE A 109 20.40 11.03 13.64
C PHE A 109 19.15 10.99 12.76
N THR A 110 18.53 12.14 12.49
CA THR A 110 17.17 12.21 11.91
C THR A 110 17.11 12.82 10.52
N ASP A 111 18.25 13.19 9.93
CA ASP A 111 18.28 13.82 8.61
C ASP A 111 17.82 12.86 7.51
N GLY A 112 17.08 13.39 6.54
CA GLY A 112 16.57 12.61 5.41
C GLY A 112 15.76 11.39 5.86
N GLU A 113 16.13 10.23 5.31
CA GLU A 113 15.52 8.93 5.62
C GLU A 113 16.08 8.30 6.91
N SER A 114 17.01 8.96 7.60
CA SER A 114 17.69 8.41 8.78
C SER A 114 16.85 8.51 10.05
N GLY A 115 17.11 7.64 11.01
CA GLY A 115 16.44 7.63 12.30
C GLY A 115 16.31 6.22 12.85
N LEU A 116 15.35 6.01 13.74
CA LEU A 116 14.96 4.67 14.19
C LEU A 116 13.99 4.06 13.17
N LEU A 117 14.37 2.94 12.52
CA LEU A 117 13.71 2.42 11.32
C LEU A 117 13.01 1.07 11.60
N GLY A 118 13.73 -0.04 11.51
CA GLY A 118 13.16 -1.38 11.65
C GLY A 118 12.94 -1.82 13.09
N LEU A 119 11.99 -2.73 13.27
CA LEU A 119 11.66 -3.37 14.55
C LEU A 119 11.29 -4.84 14.28
N ALA A 120 11.87 -5.76 15.04
CA ALA A 120 11.53 -7.18 15.01
C ALA A 120 11.45 -7.77 16.43
N LEU A 121 10.50 -8.67 16.65
CA LEU A 121 10.46 -9.50 17.84
C LEU A 121 11.12 -10.84 17.52
N ASP A 122 11.93 -11.35 18.45
CA ASP A 122 12.46 -12.70 18.35
C ASP A 122 11.31 -13.72 18.27
N PRO A 123 11.40 -14.80 17.47
CA PRO A 123 10.36 -15.82 17.43
C PRO A 123 10.07 -16.45 18.81
N SER A 124 11.06 -16.44 19.71
CA SER A 124 10.94 -16.90 21.10
C SER A 124 10.68 -15.75 22.10
N PHE A 125 10.21 -14.58 21.64
CA PHE A 125 9.92 -13.39 22.47
C PHE A 125 9.13 -13.70 23.75
N PRO A 126 8.09 -14.55 23.77
CA PRO A 126 7.37 -14.89 25.01
C PRO A 126 8.25 -15.51 26.10
N SER A 127 9.38 -16.10 25.71
CA SER A 127 10.32 -16.77 26.63
C SER A 127 11.59 -15.97 26.89
N ASN A 128 12.12 -15.26 25.89
CA ASN A 128 13.40 -14.55 26.01
C ASN A 128 13.26 -13.02 26.10
N GLY A 129 12.10 -12.46 25.75
CA GLY A 129 11.84 -11.02 25.74
C GLY A 129 12.68 -10.24 24.72
N TYR A 130 13.25 -10.87 23.69
CA TYR A 130 14.18 -10.19 22.79
C TYR A 130 13.49 -9.37 21.70
N LEU A 131 13.78 -8.07 21.68
CA LEU A 131 13.32 -7.11 20.68
C LEU A 131 14.53 -6.49 19.98
N TYR A 132 14.51 -6.50 18.65
CA TYR A 132 15.56 -5.97 17.79
C TYR A 132 15.08 -4.67 17.15
N VAL A 133 15.97 -3.69 17.04
CA VAL A 133 15.74 -2.45 16.31
C VAL A 133 16.88 -2.16 15.36
N TYR A 134 16.55 -1.60 14.20
CA TYR A 134 17.50 -1.04 13.25
C TYR A 134 17.42 0.48 13.32
N TYR A 135 18.56 1.17 13.40
CA TYR A 135 18.62 2.61 13.25
C TYR A 135 19.82 3.04 12.42
N ALA A 136 19.70 4.22 11.80
CA ALA A 136 20.80 4.87 11.12
C ALA A 136 21.44 5.94 12.02
N TYR A 137 22.76 6.04 12.01
CA TYR A 137 23.49 7.12 12.69
C TYR A 137 24.62 7.67 11.82
N ARG A 138 25.10 8.86 12.17
CA ARG A 138 26.27 9.48 11.53
C ARG A 138 27.41 9.51 12.53
N ASP A 139 28.58 8.99 12.15
CA ASP A 139 29.76 9.07 13.00
C ASP A 139 30.45 10.44 12.91
N SER A 140 31.50 10.64 13.71
CA SER A 140 32.26 11.88 13.74
C SER A 140 33.07 12.16 12.47
N GLN A 141 33.22 11.18 11.59
CA GLN A 141 33.88 11.30 10.28
C GLN A 141 32.87 11.48 9.14
N SER A 142 31.59 11.67 9.48
CA SER A 142 30.49 11.80 8.54
C SER A 142 30.20 10.55 7.70
N TYR A 143 30.57 9.35 8.14
CA TYR A 143 30.03 8.13 7.54
C TYR A 143 28.64 7.83 8.07
N THR A 144 27.75 7.36 7.19
CA THR A 144 26.44 6.85 7.60
C THR A 144 26.58 5.39 7.98
N HIS A 145 25.95 5.01 9.08
CA HIS A 145 25.92 3.65 9.56
C HIS A 145 24.50 3.13 9.68
N GLY A 146 24.31 1.84 9.45
CA GLY A 146 23.12 1.09 9.84
C GLY A 146 23.46 0.15 10.99
N HIS A 147 22.68 0.18 12.06
CA HIS A 147 22.99 -0.56 13.29
C HIS A 147 21.78 -1.34 13.78
N ILE A 148 21.98 -2.63 14.12
CA ILE A 148 20.97 -3.46 14.78
C ILE A 148 21.35 -3.65 16.24
N VAL A 149 20.44 -3.27 17.14
CA VAL A 149 20.56 -3.50 18.59
C VAL A 149 19.43 -4.40 19.05
N ARG A 150 19.75 -5.34 19.93
CA ARG A 150 18.79 -6.15 20.65
C ARG A 150 18.64 -5.68 22.09
N TYR A 151 17.41 -5.50 22.54
CA TYR A 151 17.03 -5.29 23.93
C TYR A 151 16.37 -6.55 24.51
N THR A 152 16.43 -6.68 25.83
CA THR A 152 15.65 -7.68 26.59
C THR A 152 14.50 -6.98 27.31
N ALA A 153 13.28 -7.46 27.12
CA ALA A 153 12.11 -6.91 27.77
C ALA A 153 12.07 -7.33 29.25
N THR A 154 12.04 -6.34 30.14
CA THR A 154 11.74 -6.48 31.57
C THR A 154 10.43 -5.75 31.83
N GLY A 155 9.30 -6.46 31.73
CA GLY A 155 7.97 -5.84 31.69
C GLY A 155 7.82 -4.95 30.46
N ASN A 156 7.50 -3.67 30.68
CA ASN A 156 7.34 -2.65 29.63
C ASN A 156 8.63 -1.84 29.36
N MET A 157 9.77 -2.28 29.88
CA MET A 157 11.07 -1.64 29.65
C MET A 157 12.03 -2.54 28.88
N GLY A 158 12.79 -1.97 27.97
CA GLY A 158 13.89 -2.60 27.26
C GLY A 158 15.20 -2.37 28.01
N THR A 159 15.84 -3.45 28.41
CA THR A 159 17.11 -3.45 29.15
C THR A 159 18.19 -4.18 28.38
N SER A 160 19.44 -4.08 28.84
CA SER A 160 20.57 -4.89 28.33
C SER A 160 20.79 -4.80 26.81
N PRO A 161 20.98 -3.59 26.25
CA PRO A 161 21.23 -3.43 24.81
C PRO A 161 22.48 -4.21 24.39
N THR A 162 22.36 -4.98 23.32
CA THR A 162 23.44 -5.76 22.71
C THR A 162 23.56 -5.38 21.23
N SER A 163 24.74 -4.97 20.79
CA SER A 163 25.02 -4.77 19.36
C SER A 163 24.98 -6.11 18.62
N ILE A 164 24.24 -6.18 17.53
CA ILE A 164 24.04 -7.38 16.71
C ILE A 164 24.72 -7.24 15.35
N PHE A 165 24.65 -6.05 14.76
CA PHE A 165 25.16 -5.78 13.43
C PHE A 165 25.44 -4.29 13.27
N ASP A 166 26.52 -3.96 12.56
CA ASP A 166 26.91 -2.60 12.20
C ASP A 166 27.44 -2.62 10.76
N VAL A 167 27.00 -1.66 9.95
CA VAL A 167 27.47 -1.47 8.56
C VAL A 167 27.72 0.01 8.32
N VAL A 168 28.78 0.31 7.57
CA VAL A 168 29.22 1.66 7.24
C VAL A 168 29.05 1.95 5.75
N SER A 169 28.73 3.20 5.40
CA SER A 169 28.74 3.67 4.02
C SER A 169 30.14 3.59 3.40
N GLY A 170 30.22 3.40 2.08
CA GLY A 170 31.52 3.30 1.39
C GLY A 170 32.32 4.61 1.32
N ALA A 171 31.70 5.74 1.68
CA ALA A 171 32.31 7.06 1.67
C ALA A 171 31.70 7.96 2.77
N PRO A 172 32.42 9.00 3.23
CA PRO A 172 31.87 10.00 4.15
C PRO A 172 30.98 11.00 3.39
N ASN A 173 30.16 11.75 4.13
CA ASN A 173 29.28 12.81 3.63
C ASN A 173 28.30 12.34 2.54
N THR A 174 27.97 11.05 2.48
CA THR A 174 26.89 10.56 1.63
C THR A 174 25.57 11.24 2.01
N PRO A 175 24.69 11.57 1.05
CA PRO A 175 23.33 12.00 1.38
C PRO A 175 22.66 11.01 2.36
N PRO A 176 21.88 11.49 3.35
CA PRO A 176 21.30 10.64 4.40
C PRO A 176 20.05 9.90 3.90
N TYR A 177 20.17 9.25 2.74
CA TYR A 177 19.13 8.53 2.04
C TYR A 177 19.58 7.10 1.73
N HIS A 178 18.61 6.24 1.42
CA HIS A 178 18.83 4.85 1.08
C HIS A 178 19.47 4.06 2.22
N ASN A 179 18.97 4.31 3.43
CA ASN A 179 19.39 3.61 4.64
C ASN A 179 18.78 2.21 4.74
N GLY A 180 17.69 1.98 4.00
CA GLY A 180 16.94 0.76 4.12
C GLY A 180 16.33 0.58 5.51
N GLY A 181 16.63 -0.56 6.13
CA GLY A 181 16.51 -0.71 7.58
C GLY A 181 15.29 -1.48 8.06
N TYR A 182 14.50 -2.08 7.16
CA TYR A 182 13.47 -3.03 7.56
C TYR A 182 14.12 -4.35 8.02
N ILE A 183 13.66 -4.88 9.15
CA ILE A 183 14.15 -6.14 9.73
C ILE A 183 12.97 -7.02 10.13
N LYS A 184 13.10 -8.34 9.93
CA LYS A 184 12.09 -9.32 10.31
C LYS A 184 12.72 -10.71 10.42
N PHE A 185 12.21 -11.53 11.35
CA PHE A 185 12.60 -12.93 11.41
C PHE A 185 11.85 -13.75 10.36
N GLY A 186 12.59 -14.58 9.63
CA GLY A 186 12.04 -15.53 8.68
C GLY A 186 11.50 -16.80 9.35
N PRO A 187 10.75 -17.63 8.61
CA PRO A 187 10.22 -18.90 9.10
C PRO A 187 11.32 -19.92 9.46
N ASP A 188 12.55 -19.67 9.02
CA ASP A 188 13.75 -20.44 9.35
C ASP A 188 14.43 -19.99 10.66
N GLY A 189 13.83 -19.04 11.38
CA GLY A 189 14.34 -18.50 12.64
C GLY A 189 15.57 -17.60 12.48
N LYS A 190 15.88 -17.13 11.27
CA LYS A 190 16.96 -16.17 11.03
C LYS A 190 16.42 -14.75 10.98
N LEU A 191 17.23 -13.80 11.42
CA LEU A 191 16.94 -12.39 11.27
C LEU A 191 17.34 -11.95 9.86
N TYR A 192 16.40 -11.40 9.12
CA TYR A 192 16.66 -10.78 7.83
C TYR A 192 16.70 -9.27 8.01
N ALA A 193 17.58 -8.62 7.26
CA ALA A 193 17.72 -7.18 7.26
C ALA A 193 17.88 -6.67 5.83
N GLN A 194 17.05 -5.72 5.46
CA GLN A 194 17.26 -4.94 4.27
C GLN A 194 18.22 -3.80 4.63
N VAL A 195 19.32 -3.69 3.89
CA VAL A 195 20.29 -2.59 4.04
C VAL A 195 20.38 -1.89 2.69
N GLY A 196 20.03 -0.61 2.66
CA GLY A 196 20.15 0.19 1.44
C GLY A 196 21.61 0.47 1.08
N GLU A 197 21.84 1.09 -0.07
CA GLU A 197 23.18 1.34 -0.59
C GLU A 197 23.81 2.66 -0.14
N PHE A 198 23.15 3.42 0.73
CA PHE A 198 23.64 4.70 1.29
C PHE A 198 24.08 5.72 0.22
N HIS A 199 23.35 5.77 -0.88
CA HIS A 199 23.62 6.61 -2.05
C HIS A 199 24.94 6.26 -2.77
N GLN A 200 25.42 5.02 -2.61
CA GLN A 200 26.57 4.45 -3.30
C GLN A 200 26.22 3.13 -4.00
N GLY A 201 25.85 3.21 -5.29
CA GLY A 201 25.24 2.07 -5.99
C GLY A 201 26.19 0.90 -6.23
N SER A 202 27.45 1.15 -6.59
CA SER A 202 28.40 0.09 -6.99
C SER A 202 28.57 -1.03 -5.94
N PRO A 203 28.70 -0.75 -4.63
CA PRO A 203 28.66 -1.76 -3.57
C PRO A 203 27.50 -2.76 -3.62
N ALA A 204 26.34 -2.40 -4.18
CA ALA A 204 25.18 -3.30 -4.27
C ALA A 204 25.50 -4.59 -5.07
N GLN A 205 26.43 -4.54 -6.03
CA GLN A 205 26.87 -5.67 -6.84
C GLN A 205 28.04 -6.46 -6.23
N ASP A 206 28.68 -5.95 -5.17
CA ASP A 206 29.81 -6.63 -4.51
C ASP A 206 29.30 -7.59 -3.40
N PRO A 207 29.54 -8.91 -3.50
CA PRO A 207 29.12 -9.88 -2.48
C PRO A 207 29.93 -9.82 -1.17
N SER A 208 31.06 -9.10 -1.17
CA SER A 208 31.85 -8.82 0.04
C SER A 208 31.33 -7.60 0.83
N SER A 209 30.52 -6.75 0.19
CA SER A 209 29.82 -5.64 0.85
C SER A 209 28.51 -6.10 1.49
N THR A 210 28.07 -5.38 2.53
CA THR A 210 26.76 -5.55 3.17
C THR A 210 25.77 -4.43 2.83
N THR A 211 26.13 -3.47 1.97
CA THR A 211 25.26 -2.36 1.54
C THR A 211 24.56 -2.66 0.22
N GLY A 212 23.29 -2.24 0.08
CA GLY A 212 22.47 -2.57 -1.08
C GLY A 212 22.14 -4.06 -1.18
N LYS A 213 21.71 -4.66 -0.06
CA LYS A 213 21.56 -6.11 0.13
C LYS A 213 20.28 -6.47 0.87
N MET A 214 19.85 -7.71 0.65
CA MET A 214 19.13 -8.47 1.67
C MET A 214 20.16 -9.28 2.45
N LEU A 215 20.23 -9.08 3.76
CA LEU A 215 21.08 -9.83 4.67
C LEU A 215 20.26 -10.88 5.44
N ARG A 216 20.90 -11.98 5.82
CA ARG A 216 20.36 -13.05 6.66
C ARG A 216 21.39 -13.44 7.71
N MET A 217 21.01 -13.35 8.98
CA MET A 217 21.86 -13.58 10.14
C MET A 217 21.19 -14.49 11.18
N ASN A 218 22.00 -15.19 12.01
CA ASN A 218 21.48 -15.81 13.22
C ASN A 218 20.98 -14.72 14.19
N SER A 219 20.17 -15.08 15.20
CA SER A 219 19.63 -14.12 16.18
C SER A 219 20.70 -13.35 16.96
N ASN A 220 21.94 -13.86 17.02
CA ASN A 220 23.09 -13.19 17.63
C ASN A 220 23.96 -12.40 16.64
N GLY A 221 23.54 -12.24 15.38
CA GLY A 221 24.26 -11.51 14.33
C GLY A 221 25.31 -12.34 13.57
N SER A 222 25.59 -13.58 14.00
CA SER A 222 26.56 -14.43 13.31
C SER A 222 26.05 -14.93 11.95
N VAL A 223 26.99 -15.25 11.06
CA VAL A 223 26.70 -15.78 9.71
C VAL A 223 26.11 -17.19 9.80
N PRO A 224 24.92 -17.44 9.22
CA PRO A 224 24.40 -18.79 9.04
C PRO A 224 25.31 -19.59 8.10
N SER A 225 25.63 -20.83 8.48
CA SER A 225 26.53 -21.70 7.70
C SER A 225 25.98 -22.06 6.32
N ASP A 226 24.68 -21.91 6.11
CA ASP A 226 23.97 -22.19 4.87
C ASP A 226 23.72 -20.93 4.04
N ASN A 227 24.31 -19.76 4.36
CA ASN A 227 24.19 -18.59 3.49
C ASN A 227 24.82 -18.84 2.09
N PRO A 228 24.30 -18.19 1.03
CA PRO A 228 24.75 -18.45 -0.34
C PRO A 228 26.18 -17.97 -0.63
N PHE A 229 26.68 -16.99 0.13
CA PHE A 229 28.03 -16.46 -0.01
C PHE A 229 28.87 -16.87 1.22
N PRO A 230 29.95 -17.66 1.04
CA PRO A 230 30.73 -18.19 2.16
C PRO A 230 31.23 -17.09 3.11
N GLY A 231 30.95 -17.25 4.40
CA GLY A 231 31.39 -16.31 5.44
C GLY A 231 30.71 -14.93 5.40
N SER A 232 29.65 -14.76 4.59
CA SER A 232 28.96 -13.49 4.40
C SER A 232 27.50 -13.53 4.87
N LEU A 233 27.03 -12.40 5.42
CA LEU A 233 25.63 -12.19 5.79
C LEU A 233 24.71 -12.04 4.57
N VAL A 234 25.27 -11.85 3.38
CA VAL A 234 24.50 -11.60 2.17
C VAL A 234 23.59 -12.80 1.83
N TYR A 235 22.31 -12.51 1.66
CA TYR A 235 21.31 -13.43 1.14
C TYR A 235 20.99 -13.13 -0.33
N ALA A 236 20.90 -11.85 -0.71
CA ALA A 236 20.70 -11.39 -2.08
C ALA A 236 21.41 -10.04 -2.33
N LEU A 237 21.77 -9.81 -3.60
CA LEU A 237 22.57 -8.69 -4.13
C LEU A 237 21.71 -7.71 -4.94
N GLY A 238 22.26 -6.53 -5.22
CA GLY A 238 21.74 -5.64 -6.25
C GLY A 238 20.42 -4.99 -5.88
N ILE A 239 20.26 -4.60 -4.61
CA ILE A 239 19.08 -3.91 -4.08
C ILE A 239 19.46 -2.45 -3.82
N ARG A 240 18.61 -1.50 -4.21
CA ARG A 240 18.79 -0.06 -4.01
C ARG A 240 18.34 0.39 -2.63
N ASN A 241 17.03 0.52 -2.44
CA ASN A 241 16.42 1.04 -1.22
C ASN A 241 15.03 0.44 -1.02
N ALA A 242 14.95 -0.60 -0.20
CA ALA A 242 13.75 -1.37 0.06
C ALA A 242 13.24 -1.10 1.47
N PHE A 243 11.91 -0.94 1.61
CA PHE A 243 11.28 -0.45 2.83
C PHE A 243 10.44 -1.51 3.56
N GLY A 244 10.19 -2.65 2.92
CA GLY A 244 9.44 -3.75 3.50
C GLY A 244 9.73 -5.09 2.84
N PHE A 245 9.60 -6.15 3.60
CA PHE A 245 9.52 -7.51 3.07
C PHE A 245 8.74 -8.41 4.01
N ASP A 246 8.17 -9.48 3.47
CA ASP A 246 7.50 -10.50 4.27
C ASP A 246 7.62 -11.90 3.67
N PHE A 247 7.35 -12.90 4.51
CA PHE A 247 7.43 -14.30 4.15
C PHE A 247 6.05 -14.92 3.97
N ASP A 248 5.84 -15.53 2.80
CA ASP A 248 4.71 -16.41 2.58
C ASP A 248 5.09 -17.84 2.95
N ALA A 249 4.80 -18.20 4.21
CA ALA A 249 5.12 -19.52 4.74
C ALA A 249 4.42 -20.67 3.98
N SER A 250 3.36 -20.39 3.22
CA SER A 250 2.63 -21.44 2.48
C SER A 250 3.39 -21.97 1.26
N ASN A 251 4.31 -21.17 0.71
CA ASN A 251 5.07 -21.49 -0.49
C ASN A 251 6.58 -21.15 -0.38
N GLY A 252 7.00 -20.58 0.74
CA GLY A 252 8.40 -20.23 1.03
C GLY A 252 8.90 -18.95 0.34
N ARG A 253 8.02 -18.13 -0.26
CA ARG A 253 8.44 -16.88 -0.91
C ARG A 253 8.81 -15.83 0.13
N LEU A 254 9.86 -15.08 -0.17
CA LEU A 254 10.18 -13.80 0.45
C LEU A 254 9.82 -12.71 -0.57
N ILE A 255 8.83 -11.88 -0.28
CA ILE A 255 8.42 -10.77 -1.14
C ILE A 255 8.96 -9.47 -0.55
N ALA A 256 9.57 -8.61 -1.36
CA ALA A 256 10.12 -7.34 -0.92
C ALA A 256 9.65 -6.19 -1.83
N THR A 257 9.48 -5.02 -1.24
CA THR A 257 9.23 -3.76 -1.95
C THR A 257 10.53 -2.99 -2.11
N GLU A 258 10.72 -2.29 -3.22
CA GLU A 258 11.92 -1.51 -3.48
C GLU A 258 11.58 -0.19 -4.18
N ALA A 259 12.17 0.90 -3.70
CA ALA A 259 12.10 2.18 -4.36
C ALA A 259 13.20 2.29 -5.43
N GLY A 260 12.78 2.55 -6.66
CA GLY A 260 13.63 2.91 -7.78
C GLY A 260 14.12 4.36 -7.69
N PRO A 261 14.93 4.84 -8.64
CA PRO A 261 15.39 6.22 -8.67
C PRO A 261 14.26 7.20 -9.02
N SER A 262 14.14 7.62 -10.28
CA SER A 262 13.06 8.50 -10.75
C SER A 262 11.93 7.73 -11.44
N THR A 263 12.16 6.44 -11.68
CA THR A 263 11.30 5.46 -12.35
C THR A 263 11.55 4.11 -11.69
N ASP A 264 10.75 3.11 -12.04
CA ASP A 264 11.05 1.70 -11.76
C ASP A 264 11.12 1.37 -10.27
N ASP A 265 10.10 1.74 -9.49
CA ASP A 265 9.90 1.05 -8.22
C ASP A 265 9.49 -0.39 -8.46
N GLU A 266 9.75 -1.28 -7.50
CA GLU A 266 9.64 -2.70 -7.71
C GLU A 266 8.94 -3.44 -6.56
N ILE A 267 8.29 -4.54 -6.92
CA ILE A 267 8.04 -5.66 -6.00
C ILE A 267 8.82 -6.86 -6.52
N ASN A 268 9.62 -7.46 -5.64
CA ASN A 268 10.56 -8.53 -5.95
C ASN A 268 10.21 -9.81 -5.18
N ILE A 269 10.31 -10.97 -5.82
CA ILE A 269 10.39 -12.27 -5.13
C ILE A 269 11.86 -12.55 -4.85
N ILE A 270 12.28 -12.35 -3.60
CA ILE A 270 13.68 -12.50 -3.18
C ILE A 270 14.05 -13.97 -3.02
N VAL A 271 14.93 -14.45 -3.91
CA VAL A 271 15.54 -15.79 -3.85
C VAL A 271 16.96 -15.76 -3.30
N LYS A 272 17.35 -16.84 -2.62
CA LYS A 272 18.70 -17.07 -2.08
C LYS A 272 19.76 -16.98 -3.19
N GLY A 273 20.74 -16.10 -3.01
CA GLY A 273 21.81 -15.84 -3.97
C GLY A 273 21.37 -15.02 -5.19
N GLY A 274 20.14 -14.52 -5.22
CA GLY A 274 19.63 -13.69 -6.31
C GLY A 274 20.36 -12.34 -6.41
N ASN A 275 20.41 -11.79 -7.62
CA ASN A 275 20.94 -10.46 -7.92
C ASN A 275 19.83 -9.65 -8.59
N TYR A 276 19.39 -8.55 -7.98
CA TYR A 276 18.28 -7.71 -8.46
C TYR A 276 18.74 -6.54 -9.35
N GLY A 277 20.00 -6.58 -9.79
CA GLY A 277 20.46 -5.76 -10.91
C GLY A 277 20.94 -4.36 -10.54
N TRP A 278 20.45 -3.73 -9.47
CA TRP A 278 20.87 -2.37 -9.12
C TRP A 278 22.40 -2.27 -8.91
N PRO A 279 23.10 -1.25 -9.45
CA PRO A 279 22.61 -0.15 -10.28
C PRO A 279 22.74 -0.41 -11.80
N THR A 280 23.13 -1.63 -12.19
CA THR A 280 23.40 -2.01 -13.58
C THR A 280 22.11 -2.23 -14.39
N CYS A 281 21.07 -2.74 -13.74
CA CYS A 281 19.75 -2.97 -14.29
C CYS A 281 18.71 -2.37 -13.34
N LEU A 282 17.72 -1.68 -13.89
CA LEU A 282 16.58 -1.08 -13.19
C LEU A 282 15.33 -1.67 -13.82
N GLY A 283 14.34 -2.05 -13.01
CA GLY A 283 13.12 -2.66 -13.50
C GLY A 283 13.38 -3.97 -14.24
N VAL A 284 12.63 -4.18 -15.31
CA VAL A 284 12.70 -5.40 -16.13
C VAL A 284 13.76 -5.24 -17.21
N CYS A 285 14.86 -6.00 -17.14
CA CYS A 285 15.95 -5.93 -18.12
C CYS A 285 16.14 -7.20 -18.95
N HIS A 286 15.43 -8.29 -18.65
CA HIS A 286 15.51 -9.54 -19.41
C HIS A 286 16.93 -10.12 -19.53
N ASN A 287 17.79 -9.80 -18.55
CA ASN A 287 19.14 -10.34 -18.47
C ASN A 287 19.14 -11.52 -17.48
N PRO A 288 19.53 -12.74 -17.89
CA PRO A 288 19.49 -13.91 -17.01
C PRO A 288 20.42 -13.81 -15.80
N SER A 289 21.35 -12.85 -15.78
CA SER A 289 22.22 -12.56 -14.63
C SER A 289 21.48 -11.84 -13.50
N PHE A 290 20.32 -11.23 -13.81
CA PHE A 290 19.51 -10.47 -12.88
C PHE A 290 18.12 -11.10 -12.71
N LYS A 291 17.51 -10.84 -11.57
CA LYS A 291 16.13 -11.20 -11.28
C LYS A 291 15.27 -9.99 -11.58
N ASP A 292 14.47 -10.10 -12.64
CA ASP A 292 13.47 -9.08 -12.96
C ASP A 292 12.39 -9.04 -11.85
N PRO A 293 11.85 -7.86 -11.54
CA PRO A 293 10.77 -7.70 -10.57
C PRO A 293 9.45 -8.28 -11.08
N ILE A 294 8.55 -8.66 -10.16
CA ILE A 294 7.20 -9.13 -10.49
C ILE A 294 6.22 -7.98 -10.73
N VAL A 295 6.51 -6.80 -10.18
CA VAL A 295 5.80 -5.55 -10.46
C VAL A 295 6.84 -4.46 -10.63
N ASN A 296 6.67 -3.62 -11.64
CA ASN A 296 7.48 -2.45 -11.91
C ASN A 296 6.55 -1.23 -12.06
N PHE A 297 6.79 -0.18 -11.28
CA PHE A 297 5.96 1.02 -11.25
C PHE A 297 6.61 2.18 -11.99
N ASN A 298 5.85 2.77 -12.91
CA ASN A 298 6.19 4.01 -13.58
C ASN A 298 4.89 4.77 -13.88
N PRO A 299 4.57 5.89 -13.18
CA PRO A 299 5.44 6.64 -12.26
C PRO A 299 5.75 5.93 -10.94
N VAL A 300 6.76 6.43 -10.22
CA VAL A 300 7.15 5.93 -8.89
C VAL A 300 6.07 6.19 -7.83
N VAL A 301 5.74 5.17 -7.06
CA VAL A 301 4.78 5.17 -5.94
C VAL A 301 5.48 5.10 -4.58
N THR A 302 6.76 4.71 -4.55
CA THR A 302 7.56 4.39 -3.38
C THR A 302 6.85 3.33 -2.53
N PRO A 303 6.87 2.04 -2.93
CA PRO A 303 6.23 0.98 -2.19
C PRO A 303 6.97 0.76 -0.85
N THR A 304 6.22 0.63 0.24
CA THR A 304 6.74 0.61 1.61
C THR A 304 6.54 -0.75 2.28
N GLY A 305 6.06 -0.82 3.52
CA GLY A 305 5.81 -2.06 4.23
C GLY A 305 4.87 -2.99 3.45
N ILE A 306 5.11 -4.30 3.54
CA ILE A 306 4.30 -5.34 2.93
C ILE A 306 4.02 -6.44 3.95
N ALA A 307 2.82 -7.00 3.93
CA ALA A 307 2.42 -8.11 4.77
C ALA A 307 1.71 -9.20 3.97
N THR A 308 2.05 -10.45 4.22
CA THR A 308 1.34 -11.64 3.73
C THR A 308 0.14 -11.89 4.62
N VAL A 309 -1.05 -11.98 4.03
CA VAL A 309 -2.31 -12.15 4.79
C VAL A 309 -2.94 -13.53 4.57
N ALA A 310 -2.66 -14.15 3.43
CA ALA A 310 -3.08 -15.49 3.05
C ALA A 310 -2.12 -16.04 1.99
N PRO A 311 -2.16 -17.34 1.66
CA PRO A 311 -1.33 -17.91 0.59
C PRO A 311 -1.44 -17.10 -0.72
N ASN A 312 -0.31 -16.56 -1.18
CA ASN A 312 -0.20 -15.69 -2.36
C ASN A 312 -0.99 -14.36 -2.32
N VAL A 313 -1.44 -13.91 -1.15
CA VAL A 313 -2.15 -12.62 -0.98
C VAL A 313 -1.35 -11.72 -0.05
N TYR A 314 -1.02 -10.54 -0.56
CA TYR A 314 -0.18 -9.56 0.10
C TYR A 314 -0.87 -8.20 0.14
N TYR A 315 -0.58 -7.41 1.16
CA TYR A 315 -0.97 -6.01 1.23
C TYR A 315 0.28 -5.16 1.43
N PHE A 316 0.41 -4.07 0.69
CA PHE A 316 1.54 -3.16 0.83
C PHE A 316 1.10 -1.70 0.79
N GLY A 317 1.92 -0.84 1.39
CA GLY A 317 1.70 0.60 1.40
C GLY A 317 2.44 1.31 0.28
N GLU A 318 1.96 2.49 -0.07
CA GLU A 318 2.64 3.43 -0.97
C GLU A 318 2.82 4.78 -0.29
N TRP A 319 4.03 5.35 -0.35
CA TRP A 319 4.31 6.64 0.26
C TRP A 319 3.79 7.81 -0.59
N ASN A 320 4.03 7.81 -1.91
CA ASN A 320 3.72 8.96 -2.76
C ASN A 320 2.22 9.16 -3.00
N THR A 321 1.47 8.06 -3.09
CA THR A 321 0.02 8.06 -3.37
C THR A 321 -0.81 7.96 -2.09
N GLY A 322 -0.24 7.38 -1.02
CA GLY A 322 -0.95 7.02 0.19
C GLY A 322 -1.81 5.76 0.07
N ASN A 323 -1.68 4.99 -1.00
CA ASN A 323 -2.49 3.80 -1.21
C ASN A 323 -2.08 2.64 -0.29
N LEU A 324 -3.10 1.91 0.16
CA LEU A 324 -2.95 0.53 0.61
C LEU A 324 -3.39 -0.36 -0.56
N GLU A 325 -2.45 -1.11 -1.09
CA GLU A 325 -2.64 -1.97 -2.25
C GLU A 325 -2.77 -3.43 -1.80
N ARG A 326 -3.64 -4.16 -2.46
CA ARG A 326 -3.78 -5.61 -2.33
C ARG A 326 -3.22 -6.28 -3.57
N LEU A 327 -2.24 -7.16 -3.40
CA LEU A 327 -1.57 -7.91 -4.45
C LEU A 327 -1.89 -9.40 -4.31
N GLU A 328 -2.41 -10.00 -5.38
CA GLU A 328 -2.55 -11.44 -5.50
C GLU A 328 -1.56 -11.98 -6.53
N LEU A 329 -0.87 -13.04 -6.14
CA LEU A 329 -0.02 -13.81 -7.03
C LEU A 329 -0.65 -15.18 -7.29
N SER A 330 -0.29 -15.76 -8.42
CA SER A 330 -0.56 -17.16 -8.71
C SER A 330 0.49 -18.04 -8.02
N THR A 331 0.26 -19.37 -8.06
CA THR A 331 1.15 -20.36 -7.43
C THR A 331 2.55 -20.41 -8.05
N ASN A 332 2.75 -19.87 -9.27
CA ASN A 332 4.06 -19.74 -9.89
C ASN A 332 4.73 -18.37 -9.68
N GLY A 333 4.03 -17.39 -9.10
CA GLY A 333 4.56 -16.08 -8.74
C GLY A 333 4.17 -14.96 -9.70
N SER A 334 3.38 -15.24 -10.74
CA SER A 334 2.85 -14.20 -11.63
C SER A 334 1.70 -13.44 -10.98
N VAL A 335 1.61 -12.13 -11.22
CA VAL A 335 0.53 -11.26 -10.74
C VAL A 335 -0.81 -11.71 -11.32
N VAL A 336 -1.79 -11.94 -10.44
CA VAL A 336 -3.18 -12.24 -10.78
C VAL A 336 -4.01 -10.97 -10.73
N SER A 337 -3.89 -10.21 -9.64
CA SER A 337 -4.57 -8.94 -9.47
C SER A 337 -3.75 -8.01 -8.57
N MET A 338 -3.90 -6.71 -8.78
CA MET A 338 -3.41 -5.66 -7.89
C MET A 338 -4.47 -4.57 -7.82
N SER A 339 -4.92 -4.22 -6.62
CA SER A 339 -6.03 -3.30 -6.43
C SER A 339 -5.88 -2.46 -5.18
N GLN A 340 -6.11 -1.17 -5.33
CA GLN A 340 -6.20 -0.22 -4.23
C GLN A 340 -7.42 -0.55 -3.35
N VAL A 341 -7.19 -0.74 -2.05
CA VAL A 341 -8.25 -1.04 -1.08
C VAL A 341 -8.57 0.12 -0.13
N TYR A 342 -7.63 1.05 0.02
CA TYR A 342 -7.77 2.24 0.86
C TYR A 342 -6.72 3.30 0.47
N THR A 343 -6.94 4.55 0.88
CA THR A 343 -5.95 5.63 0.77
C THR A 343 -5.86 6.40 2.07
N GLN A 344 -4.64 6.56 2.56
CA GLN A 344 -4.29 7.34 3.74
C GLN A 344 -3.57 8.62 3.33
N SER A 345 -4.06 9.77 3.81
CA SER A 345 -3.33 11.03 3.64
C SER A 345 -1.97 10.98 4.35
N GLY A 346 -0.92 11.42 3.64
CA GLY A 346 0.45 11.49 4.14
C GLY A 346 1.31 10.25 3.89
N GLY A 347 0.83 9.26 3.13
CA GLY A 347 1.59 8.05 2.82
C GLY A 347 1.34 6.92 3.82
N ILE A 348 1.47 5.68 3.35
CA ILE A 348 1.50 4.48 4.20
C ILE A 348 2.95 4.01 4.31
N ILE A 349 3.41 3.70 5.53
CA ILE A 349 4.81 3.36 5.81
C ILE A 349 4.98 1.89 6.22
N ALA A 350 4.55 1.48 7.41
CA ALA A 350 4.51 0.05 7.77
C ALA A 350 3.18 -0.57 7.37
N VAL A 351 3.21 -1.85 7.04
CA VAL A 351 2.06 -2.73 6.89
C VAL A 351 2.41 -4.06 7.56
N GLU A 352 1.61 -4.52 8.51
CA GLU A 352 1.90 -5.72 9.31
C GLU A 352 0.59 -6.43 9.67
N MET A 353 0.55 -7.77 9.53
CA MET A 353 -0.56 -8.56 10.03
C MET A 353 -0.47 -8.74 11.54
N GLY A 354 -1.54 -8.38 12.25
CA GLY A 354 -1.70 -8.65 13.67
C GLY A 354 -2.26 -10.04 13.95
N PRO A 355 -2.02 -10.60 15.15
CA PRO A 355 -2.52 -11.92 15.54
C PRO A 355 -4.04 -12.00 15.68
N ASN A 356 -4.73 -10.85 15.72
CA ASN A 356 -6.19 -10.75 15.74
C ASN A 356 -6.83 -10.77 14.33
N GLY A 357 -6.04 -11.05 13.28
CA GLY A 357 -6.52 -11.09 11.91
C GLY A 357 -6.77 -9.72 11.28
N LYS A 358 -6.35 -8.63 11.94
CA LYS A 358 -6.38 -7.28 11.37
C LYS A 358 -5.03 -6.91 10.77
N LEU A 359 -5.08 -6.13 9.69
CA LEU A 359 -3.88 -5.56 9.08
C LEU A 359 -3.62 -4.19 9.71
N TYR A 360 -2.47 -4.01 10.33
CA TYR A 360 -2.05 -2.73 10.90
C TYR A 360 -1.17 -1.98 9.91
N PHE A 361 -1.31 -0.67 9.86
CA PHE A 361 -0.41 0.19 9.09
C PHE A 361 -0.13 1.52 9.78
N THR A 362 0.94 2.19 9.36
CA THR A 362 1.30 3.52 9.88
C THR A 362 1.25 4.59 8.80
N SER A 363 1.00 5.82 9.25
CA SER A 363 1.27 7.05 8.51
C SER A 363 2.19 7.94 9.36
N PRO A 364 2.73 9.06 8.84
CA PRO A 364 3.59 9.95 9.61
C PRO A 364 3.02 10.45 10.95
N ASN A 365 1.70 10.36 11.17
CA ASN A 365 1.05 10.87 12.37
C ASN A 365 0.30 9.80 13.19
N GLY A 366 0.23 8.55 12.74
CA GLY A 366 -0.67 7.59 13.40
C GLY A 366 -0.48 6.12 13.06
N VAL A 367 -1.16 5.29 13.86
CA VAL A 367 -1.31 3.84 13.68
C VAL A 367 -2.78 3.55 13.43
N TYR A 368 -3.05 2.71 12.43
CA TYR A 368 -4.39 2.36 11.99
C TYR A 368 -4.50 0.84 11.84
N ALA A 369 -5.71 0.32 11.89
CA ALA A 369 -6.03 -1.06 11.57
C ALA A 369 -7.06 -1.11 10.43
N TYR A 370 -6.78 -1.91 9.41
CA TYR A 370 -7.68 -2.27 8.32
C TYR A 370 -8.26 -3.66 8.57
N ASP A 371 -9.57 -3.77 8.49
CA ASP A 371 -10.29 -5.04 8.56
C ASP A 371 -10.35 -5.68 7.17
N ILE A 372 -9.53 -6.72 6.97
CA ILE A 372 -9.42 -7.45 5.71
C ILE A 372 -10.69 -8.25 5.35
N GLN A 373 -11.61 -8.45 6.30
CA GLN A 373 -12.88 -9.15 6.08
C GLN A 373 -14.00 -8.19 5.68
N SER A 374 -13.79 -6.88 5.85
CA SER A 374 -14.76 -5.89 5.39
C SER A 374 -14.89 -6.00 3.88
N PRO A 375 -16.13 -6.02 3.34
CA PRO A 375 -16.32 -6.07 1.90
C PRO A 375 -15.56 -4.90 1.28
N VAL A 376 -14.66 -5.19 0.34
CA VAL A 376 -14.01 -4.16 -0.47
C VAL A 376 -15.16 -3.33 -1.03
N SER A 377 -15.23 -2.05 -0.64
CA SER A 377 -16.23 -1.17 -1.20
C SER A 377 -15.96 -1.13 -2.69
N ALA A 378 -16.73 -1.88 -3.47
CA ALA A 378 -16.75 -1.69 -4.90
C ALA A 378 -17.01 -0.19 -5.07
N MET A 379 -16.11 0.51 -5.76
CA MET A 379 -16.46 1.83 -6.28
C MET A 379 -17.84 1.69 -6.90
N PRO A 380 -18.81 2.57 -6.61
CA PRO A 380 -20.10 2.47 -7.27
C PRO A 380 -19.81 2.51 -8.77
N ASP A 381 -20.12 1.41 -9.47
CA ASP A 381 -19.94 1.30 -10.92
C ASP A 381 -20.71 2.46 -11.53
N SER A 382 -20.00 3.54 -11.84
CA SER A 382 -20.54 4.71 -12.50
C SER A 382 -21.20 4.31 -13.82
N ILE A 383 -20.72 3.22 -14.42
CA ILE A 383 -21.29 2.53 -15.57
C ILE A 383 -22.68 1.94 -15.26
N SER A 384 -22.88 1.26 -14.13
CA SER A 384 -24.17 0.67 -13.74
C SER A 384 -25.22 1.73 -13.44
N ALA A 385 -24.83 2.81 -12.75
CA ALA A 385 -25.70 3.97 -12.55
C ALA A 385 -26.04 4.67 -13.88
N PHE A 386 -25.07 4.80 -14.79
CA PHE A 386 -25.26 5.40 -16.10
C PHE A 386 -26.18 4.56 -17.00
N LEU A 387 -26.02 3.24 -17.01
CA LEU A 387 -26.88 2.31 -17.76
C LEU A 387 -28.32 2.32 -17.26
N ALA A 388 -28.53 2.39 -15.93
CA ALA A 388 -29.85 2.50 -15.35
C ALA A 388 -30.58 3.80 -15.75
N ILE A 389 -29.85 4.93 -15.79
CA ILE A 389 -30.39 6.22 -16.24
C ILE A 389 -30.76 6.16 -17.73
N ILE A 390 -29.91 5.57 -18.58
CA ILE A 390 -30.20 5.40 -20.01
C ILE A 390 -31.45 4.53 -20.22
N ALA A 391 -31.58 3.41 -19.50
CA ALA A 391 -32.73 2.53 -19.60
C ALA A 391 -34.04 3.24 -19.20
N ALA A 392 -34.02 4.06 -18.15
CA ALA A 392 -35.17 4.84 -17.71
C ALA A 392 -35.60 5.89 -18.76
N ILE A 393 -34.64 6.58 -19.40
CA ILE A 393 -34.90 7.55 -20.47
C ILE A 393 -35.55 6.86 -21.68
N ILE A 394 -35.01 5.71 -22.10
CA ILE A 394 -35.56 4.94 -23.24
C ILE A 394 -36.99 4.47 -22.94
N ALA A 395 -37.22 3.89 -21.76
CA ALA A 395 -38.55 3.42 -21.36
C ALA A 395 -39.59 4.55 -21.38
N THR A 396 -39.22 5.73 -20.89
CA THR A 396 -40.11 6.90 -20.86
C THR A 396 -40.43 7.40 -22.28
N ALA A 397 -39.42 7.47 -23.16
CA ALA A 397 -39.62 7.89 -24.54
C ALA A 397 -40.55 6.93 -25.31
N VAL A 398 -40.41 5.61 -25.07
CA VAL A 398 -41.26 4.58 -25.68
C VAL A 398 -42.70 4.71 -25.18
N LEU A 399 -42.92 4.87 -23.87
CA LEU A 399 -44.25 5.05 -23.30
C LEU A 399 -44.93 6.32 -23.81
N GLY A 400 -44.19 7.43 -23.91
CA GLY A 400 -44.69 8.67 -24.50
C GLY A 400 -45.12 8.51 -25.97
N TYR A 401 -44.29 7.83 -26.78
CA TYR A 401 -44.60 7.53 -28.17
C TYR A 401 -45.88 6.66 -28.31
N LEU A 402 -45.99 5.61 -27.49
CA LEU A 402 -47.16 4.72 -27.49
C LEU A 402 -48.44 5.47 -27.09
N ALA A 403 -48.37 6.36 -26.09
CA ALA A 403 -49.51 7.17 -25.67
C ALA A 403 -49.99 8.15 -26.76
N ILE A 404 -49.06 8.78 -27.48
CA ILE A 404 -49.38 9.66 -28.63
C ILE A 404 -50.05 8.84 -29.74
N ARG A 405 -49.49 7.67 -30.07
CA ARG A 405 -50.04 6.78 -31.11
C ARG A 405 -51.43 6.25 -30.75
N TYR A 406 -51.65 5.92 -29.47
CA TYR A 406 -52.95 5.50 -28.96
C TYR A 406 -54.00 6.59 -29.12
N ARG A 407 -53.68 7.84 -28.75
CA ARG A 407 -54.60 8.99 -28.93
C ARG A 407 -54.91 9.26 -30.40
N GLY A 408 -53.91 9.19 -31.28
CA GLY A 408 -54.11 9.41 -32.73
C GLY A 408 -55.02 8.38 -33.40
N ARG A 409 -55.16 7.17 -32.83
CA ARG A 409 -56.09 6.14 -33.33
C ARG A 409 -57.54 6.32 -32.86
N HIS A 410 -57.78 7.15 -31.85
CA HIS A 410 -59.10 7.32 -31.25
C HIS A 410 -59.71 8.71 -31.46
N SER A 411 -59.03 9.60 -32.19
CA SER A 411 -59.52 10.96 -32.51
C SER A 411 -60.22 11.11 -33.87
N VAL A 412 -60.71 10.02 -34.47
CA VAL A 412 -61.54 10.09 -35.69
C VAL A 412 -62.93 9.51 -35.41
N GLN A 413 -63.88 10.38 -35.07
CA GLN A 413 -65.31 10.13 -35.25
C GLN A 413 -65.73 10.92 -36.50
N PRO A 414 -66.33 10.29 -37.53
CA PRO A 414 -66.74 10.99 -38.74
C PRO A 414 -67.96 11.88 -38.46
N VAL A 415 -67.85 13.17 -38.79
CA VAL A 415 -68.98 14.09 -38.83
C VAL A 415 -69.85 13.72 -40.02
N VAL A 416 -71.05 13.19 -39.76
CA VAL A 416 -72.10 12.99 -40.77
C VAL A 416 -72.65 14.36 -41.17
N ARG A 417 -72.52 14.72 -42.45
CA ARG A 417 -73.21 15.88 -43.03
C ARG A 417 -74.69 15.53 -43.24
N ILE A 418 -75.59 16.40 -42.78
CA ILE A 418 -76.97 16.53 -43.27
C ILE A 418 -77.02 17.80 -44.11
#